data_AF-A0A3C1G297-F1
#
_entry.id   AF-A0A3C1G297-F1
#
_cell.length_a   1.000
_cell.length_b   1.000
_cell.length_c   1.000
_cell.angle_alpha   90.00
_cell.angle_beta   90.00
_cell.angle_gamma   90.00
#
_symmetry.space_group_name_H-M   'P 1'
#
loop_
_entity.id
_entity.type
_entity.pdbx_description
1 polymer ?
#
loop_
_entity_poly.entity_id
_entity_poly.type
_entity_poly.pdbx_seq_one_letter_code
_entity_poly.pdbx_strand_id
1 'polypeptide(L)'
;MNRRHVSYSLAGFVSLLTLAVYLPALRNNFVNWDDGDYVIDNLNIRSLDGALLKWACFGFGAGNWHPLTWLSHALDYAVWGLNPLGHHLTNIVLHAVNT
;
A
#
# COMPACT_ATOMS: atom_id res chain seq x y z
N MET A 1 5.68 7.63 37.81
CA MET A 1 5.73 7.65 36.32
C MET A 1 4.45 8.32 35.82
N ASN A 2 4.55 9.35 34.99
CA ASN A 2 3.37 10.08 34.49
C ASN A 2 2.48 9.13 33.67
N ARG A 3 1.17 9.07 33.98
CA ARG A 3 0.20 8.21 33.30
C ARG A 3 0.24 8.39 31.76
N ARG A 4 0.52 9.60 31.28
CA ARG A 4 0.68 9.90 29.85
C ARG A 4 1.90 9.19 29.23
N HIS A 5 3.03 9.16 29.91
CA HIS A 5 4.22 8.47 29.39
C HIS A 5 3.99 6.96 29.30
N VAL A 6 3.31 6.36 30.28
CA VAL A 6 2.94 4.94 30.24
C VAL A 6 2.03 4.64 29.05
N SER A 7 1.04 5.50 28.80
CA SER A 7 0.14 5.36 27.63
C SER A 7 0.89 5.46 26.31
N TYR A 8 1.80 6.42 26.15
CA TYR A 8 2.59 6.55 24.91
C TYR A 8 3.57 5.38 24.71
N SER A 9 4.22 4.92 25.78
CA SER A 9 5.09 3.73 25.72
C SER A 9 4.30 2.48 25.31
N LEU A 10 3.11 2.29 25.87
CA LEU A 10 2.26 1.15 25.53
C LEU A 10 1.75 1.25 24.08
N ALA A 11 1.31 2.43 23.64
CA ALA A 11 0.90 2.65 22.25
C ALA A 11 2.04 2.34 21.27
N GLY A 12 3.24 2.90 21.52
CA GLY A 12 4.41 2.62 20.69
C GLY A 12 4.80 1.15 20.68
N PHE A 13 4.71 0.46 21.82
CA PHE A 13 4.98 -0.98 21.90
C PHE A 13 3.98 -1.80 21.06
N VAL A 14 2.68 -1.49 21.14
CA VAL A 14 1.66 -2.16 20.33
C VAL A 14 1.87 -1.90 18.85
N SER A 15 2.15 -0.67 18.43
CA SER A 15 2.42 -0.35 17.02
C SER A 15 3.65 -1.10 16.48
N LEU A 16 4.73 -1.19 17.25
CA LEU A 16 5.93 -1.94 16.85
C LEU A 16 5.68 -3.46 16.78
N LEU A 17 4.91 -4.01 17.70
CA LEU A 17 4.50 -5.42 17.63
C LEU A 17 3.66 -5.69 16.40
N THR A 18 2.68 -4.83 16.09
CA THR A 18 1.87 -4.94 14.88
C THR A 18 2.75 -4.91 13.63
N LEU A 19 3.71 -3.99 13.55
CA LEU A 19 4.67 -3.94 12.43
C LEU A 19 5.45 -5.26 12.28
N ALA A 20 5.94 -5.81 13.39
CA ALA A 20 6.69 -7.07 13.39
C ALA A 20 5.86 -8.25 12.87
N VAL A 21 4.56 -8.29 13.17
CA VAL A 21 3.63 -9.32 12.69
C VAL A 21 3.47 -9.28 11.16
N TYR A 22 3.59 -8.10 10.53
CA TYR A 22 3.47 -7.98 9.07
C TYR A 22 4.77 -8.24 8.30
N LEU A 23 5.95 -8.25 8.95
CA LEU A 23 7.23 -8.48 8.26
C LEU A 23 7.30 -9.76 7.39
N PRO A 24 6.69 -10.90 7.78
CA PRO A 24 6.66 -12.08 6.92
C PRO A 24 6.00 -11.83 5.55
N ALA A 25 5.07 -10.88 5.44
CA ALA A 25 4.39 -10.56 4.18
C ALA A 25 5.35 -10.03 3.09
N LEU A 26 6.51 -9.47 3.49
CA LEU A 26 7.55 -9.03 2.54
C LEU A 26 8.15 -10.18 1.70
N ARG A 27 7.92 -11.43 2.10
CA ARG A 27 8.39 -12.63 1.39
C ARG A 27 7.34 -13.28 0.51
N ASN A 28 6.11 -12.75 0.51
CA ASN A 28 5.02 -13.27 -0.28
C ASN A 28 5.12 -12.75 -1.73
N ASN A 29 4.52 -13.51 -2.65
CA ASN A 29 4.35 -13.10 -4.04
C ASN A 29 2.95 -12.50 -4.22
N PHE A 30 2.73 -11.86 -5.38
CA PHE A 30 1.38 -11.59 -5.85
C PHE A 30 0.57 -12.88 -5.97
N VAL A 31 -0.72 -12.78 -5.69
CA VAL A 31 -1.67 -13.89 -5.71
C VAL A 31 -2.70 -13.70 -6.83
N ASN A 32 -3.22 -14.82 -7.35
CA ASN A 32 -4.21 -14.80 -8.42
C ASN A 32 -5.62 -14.50 -7.88
N TRP A 33 -5.79 -13.30 -7.34
CA TRP A 33 -7.07 -12.77 -6.89
C TRP A 33 -7.25 -11.37 -7.49
N ASP A 34 -7.03 -10.32 -6.70
CA ASP A 34 -7.16 -8.92 -7.09
C ASP A 34 -5.84 -8.30 -7.58
N ASP A 35 -4.68 -8.88 -7.24
CA ASP A 35 -3.37 -8.35 -7.70
C ASP A 35 -3.27 -8.25 -9.23
N GLY A 36 -3.95 -9.15 -9.96
CA GLY A 36 -4.08 -9.09 -11.42
C GLY A 36 -4.66 -7.76 -11.90
N ASP A 37 -5.87 -7.46 -11.43
CA ASP A 37 -6.63 -6.27 -11.82
C ASP A 37 -6.02 -4.97 -11.28
N TYR A 38 -5.40 -5.02 -10.10
CA TYR A 38 -4.88 -3.82 -9.43
C TYR A 38 -3.47 -3.46 -9.87
N VAL A 39 -2.61 -4.45 -10.13
CA VAL A 39 -1.16 -4.24 -10.30
C VAL A 39 -0.62 -4.88 -11.57
N ILE A 40 -0.80 -6.18 -11.77
CA ILE A 40 -0.08 -6.95 -12.79
C ILE A 40 -0.56 -6.56 -14.20
N ASP A 41 -1.87 -6.61 -14.43
CA ASP A 41 -2.49 -6.40 -15.73
C ASP A 41 -2.97 -4.96 -15.95
N ASN A 42 -2.90 -4.13 -14.90
CA ASN A 42 -3.32 -2.74 -14.96
C ASN A 42 -2.31 -1.87 -15.73
N LEU A 43 -2.62 -1.57 -16.99
CA LEU A 43 -1.75 -0.73 -17.82
C LEU A 43 -1.76 0.75 -17.40
N ASN A 44 -2.83 1.22 -16.74
CA ASN A 44 -2.99 2.64 -16.40
C ASN A 44 -1.95 3.10 -15.36
N ILE A 45 -1.52 2.22 -14.46
CA ILE A 45 -0.57 2.55 -13.39
C ILE A 45 0.89 2.54 -13.85
N ARG A 46 1.17 2.17 -15.10
CA ARG A 46 2.54 1.99 -15.61
C ARG A 46 3.25 3.31 -15.97
N SER A 47 2.52 4.43 -15.97
CA SER A 47 3.03 5.76 -16.31
C SER A 47 2.45 6.80 -15.35
N LEU A 48 3.31 7.68 -14.83
CA LEU A 48 2.90 8.81 -13.99
C LEU A 48 2.64 10.04 -14.87
N ASP A 49 1.51 10.02 -15.60
CA ASP A 49 1.13 11.08 -16.53
C ASP A 49 -0.28 11.62 -16.29
N GLY A 50 -0.69 12.59 -17.12
CA GLY A 50 -2.03 13.16 -17.05
C GLY A 50 -3.15 12.16 -17.38
N ALA A 51 -2.86 11.09 -18.13
CA ALA A 51 -3.83 10.05 -18.44
C ALA A 51 -4.12 9.21 -17.18
N LEU A 52 -3.10 8.85 -16.41
CA LEU A 52 -3.26 8.24 -15.08
C LEU A 52 -4.11 9.14 -14.17
N LEU A 53 -3.79 10.42 -14.05
CA LEU A 53 -4.54 11.34 -13.17
C LEU A 53 -6.02 11.42 -13.55
N LYS A 54 -6.31 11.54 -14.85
CA LYS A 54 -7.69 11.56 -15.35
C LYS A 54 -8.41 10.25 -15.08
N TRP A 55 -7.75 9.11 -15.36
CA TRP A 55 -8.34 7.79 -15.14
C TRP A 55 -8.56 7.51 -13.65
N ALA A 56 -7.60 7.81 -12.79
CA ALA A 56 -7.71 7.60 -11.35
C ALA A 56 -8.87 8.40 -10.75
N CYS A 57 -9.07 9.65 -11.16
CA CYS A 57 -10.09 10.55 -10.61
C CYS A 57 -11.50 10.30 -11.15
N PHE A 58 -11.65 9.79 -12.37
CA PHE A 58 -12.96 9.70 -13.03
C PHE A 58 -13.33 8.31 -13.54
N GLY A 59 -12.38 7.38 -13.56
CA GLY A 59 -12.58 5.99 -13.98
C GLY A 59 -12.99 5.08 -12.83
N PHE A 60 -13.53 3.93 -13.20
CA PHE A 60 -13.71 2.78 -12.31
C PHE A 60 -12.71 1.70 -12.74
N GLY A 61 -11.97 1.14 -11.79
CA GLY A 61 -11.06 0.01 -12.01
C GLY A 61 -11.37 -1.08 -11.01
N ALA A 62 -11.29 -2.35 -11.42
CA ALA A 62 -11.70 -3.49 -10.59
C ALA A 62 -13.08 -3.33 -9.92
N GLY A 63 -14.01 -2.63 -10.60
CA GLY A 63 -15.36 -2.34 -10.08
C GLY A 63 -15.47 -1.21 -9.06
N ASN A 64 -14.38 -0.51 -8.71
CA ASN A 64 -14.34 0.49 -7.65
C ASN A 64 -13.85 1.88 -8.11
N TRP A 65 -14.26 2.92 -7.37
CA TRP A 65 -13.72 4.28 -7.49
C TRP A 65 -12.89 4.61 -6.24
N HIS A 66 -11.57 4.70 -6.41
CA HIS A 66 -10.62 5.00 -5.33
C HIS A 66 -9.34 5.66 -5.89
N PRO A 67 -9.37 6.97 -6.18
CA PRO A 67 -8.28 7.67 -6.86
C PRO A 67 -6.93 7.56 -6.15
N LEU A 68 -6.92 7.68 -4.81
CA LEU A 68 -5.67 7.63 -4.05
C LEU A 68 -5.00 6.25 -4.11
N THR A 69 -5.78 5.17 -4.14
CA THR A 69 -5.26 3.80 -4.28
C THR A 69 -4.61 3.61 -5.66
N TRP A 70 -5.21 4.15 -6.72
CA TRP A 70 -4.61 4.09 -8.06
C TRP A 70 -3.28 4.84 -8.14
N LEU A 71 -3.21 6.02 -7.53
CA LEU A 71 -1.97 6.79 -7.46
C LEU A 71 -0.92 6.07 -6.61
N SER A 72 -1.30 5.43 -5.51
CA SER A 72 -0.39 4.61 -4.71
C SER A 72 0.21 3.46 -5.52
N HIS A 73 -0.61 2.67 -6.22
CA HIS A 73 -0.11 1.58 -7.06
C HIS A 73 0.77 2.06 -8.22
N ALA A 74 0.46 3.22 -8.81
CA ALA A 74 1.31 3.80 -9.86
C ALA A 74 2.67 4.27 -9.33
N LEU A 75 2.70 4.85 -8.11
CA LEU A 75 3.95 5.18 -7.44
C LEU A 75 4.75 3.92 -7.09
N ASP A 76 4.08 2.88 -6.58
CA ASP A 76 4.74 1.61 -6.30
C ASP A 76 5.28 0.96 -7.56
N TYR A 77 4.55 0.99 -8.67
CA TYR A 77 5.05 0.49 -9.96
C TYR A 77 6.25 1.31 -10.46
N ALA A 78 6.22 2.64 -10.32
CA ALA A 78 7.32 3.50 -10.75
C ALA A 78 8.62 3.26 -9.95
N VAL A 79 8.52 2.93 -8.66
CA VAL A 79 9.68 2.70 -7.78
C VAL A 79 10.13 1.23 -7.80
N TRP A 80 9.18 0.29 -7.79
CA TRP A 80 9.44 -1.13 -7.55
C TRP A 80 9.17 -2.02 -8.77
N GLY A 81 8.51 -1.50 -9.80
CA GLY A 81 7.99 -2.31 -10.91
C GLY A 81 7.01 -3.37 -10.41
N LEU A 82 7.11 -4.59 -10.95
CA LEU A 82 6.34 -5.75 -10.51
C LEU A 82 7.08 -6.58 -9.43
N ASN A 83 7.82 -5.92 -8.54
CA ASN A 83 8.44 -6.59 -7.40
C ASN A 83 7.50 -6.57 -6.17
N PRO A 84 6.87 -7.70 -5.78
CA PRO A 84 5.86 -7.73 -4.72
C PRO A 84 6.40 -7.26 -3.37
N LEU A 85 7.70 -7.43 -3.10
CA LEU A 85 8.33 -6.96 -1.87
C LEU A 85 8.12 -5.46 -1.66
N GLY A 86 8.27 -4.66 -2.72
CA GLY A 86 8.14 -3.20 -2.65
C GLY A 86 6.70 -2.76 -2.36
N HIS A 87 5.73 -3.37 -3.06
CA HIS A 87 4.30 -3.10 -2.85
C HIS A 87 3.86 -3.48 -1.43
N HIS A 88 4.31 -4.63 -0.92
CA HIS A 88 4.05 -5.02 0.47
C HIS A 88 4.72 -4.07 1.47
N LEU A 89 5.95 -3.63 1.21
CA LEU A 89 6.65 -2.68 2.08
C LEU A 89 5.90 -1.35 2.18
N THR A 90 5.48 -0.78 1.05
CA THR A 90 4.67 0.46 1.04
C THR A 90 3.41 0.29 1.87
N ASN A 91 2.65 -0.79 1.65
CA ASN A 91 1.43 -1.06 2.41
C ASN A 91 1.69 -1.20 3.92
N ILE A 92 2.76 -1.89 4.32
CA ILE A 92 3.13 -2.05 5.74
C ILE A 92 3.48 -0.70 6.38
N VAL A 93 4.23 0.16 5.68
CA VAL A 93 4.58 1.50 6.15
C VAL A 93 3.35 2.38 6.27
N LEU A 94 2.48 2.38 5.25
CA LEU A 94 1.22 3.14 5.29
C LEU A 94 0.31 2.68 6.43
N HIS A 95 0.20 1.37 6.65
CA HIS A 95 -0.56 0.82 7.77
C HIS A 95 0.01 1.26 9.12
N ALA A 96 1.33 1.24 9.29
CA ALA A 96 1.98 1.64 10.54
C ALA A 96 1.83 3.13 10.86
N VAL A 97 1.69 4.00 9.85
CA VAL A 97 1.49 5.45 10.05
C VAL A 97 0.02 5.81 10.26
N ASN A 98 -0.92 4.99 9.77
CA ASN A 98 -2.36 5.22 9.85
C ASN A 98 -3.07 4.44 10.97
N THR A 99 -2.33 3.72 11.82
CA THR A 99 -2.86 2.91 12.95
C THR A 99 -2.41 3.50 14.28
#